data_AF-A0A2G8RUL5-F1
#
_entry.id   AF-A0A2G8RUL5-F1
#
_cell.length_a   1.000
_cell.length_b   1.000
_cell.length_c   1.000
_cell.angle_alpha   90.00
_cell.angle_beta   90.00
_cell.angle_gamma   90.00
#
_symmetry.space_group_name_H-M   'P 1'
#
loop_
_entity.id
_entity.type
_entity.pdbx_description
1 polymer ?
#
loop_
_entity_poly.entity_id
_entity_poly.type
_entity_poly.pdbx_seq_one_letter_code
_entity_poly.pdbx_strand_id
1 'polypeptide(L)'
;MKAETPARHVANPHVDRDVTMADAAAGEPSTSASPSRSNPRAMKRKANVMGSEAPAGSDRLREDAALHTTVPKEYQTGQSLFDGLSRGVETSRASRTSTAAPARYVNFHGSYTIVMDPDVRGERRVKRVVDELKQSGKLRFGNLVKRESEKSRGGHARTFWCACDSPPPPQKHPSPSPTTRDASPSAAIASSQAGALLKRTQSTLVGWLAKSQSKEKSGDEALPVPPPGCGGTITVSAVTDFSHPLGRMGIEGQKIAVRVEHPGRDFKRVLEW
;
A
#
# COMPACT_ATOMS: atom_id res chain seq x y z
N MET A 1 -34.02 -46.88 -15.54
CA MET A 1 -33.55 -46.91 -14.14
C MET A 1 -33.21 -45.48 -13.73
N LYS A 2 -34.13 -44.83 -13.01
CA LYS A 2 -33.98 -43.44 -12.55
C LYS A 2 -33.32 -43.47 -11.17
N ALA A 3 -32.16 -42.84 -11.03
CA ALA A 3 -31.48 -42.68 -9.76
C ALA A 3 -31.92 -41.35 -9.14
N GLU A 4 -32.54 -41.44 -7.97
CA GLU A 4 -33.06 -40.35 -7.16
C GLU A 4 -32.02 -40.01 -6.09
N THR A 5 -31.58 -38.76 -6.02
CA THR A 5 -30.55 -38.29 -5.08
C THR A 5 -31.23 -37.53 -3.94
N PRO A 6 -31.03 -37.89 -2.65
CA PRO A 6 -31.67 -37.18 -1.54
C PRO A 6 -30.93 -35.88 -1.18
N ALA A 7 -31.71 -34.81 -1.01
CA ALA A 7 -31.26 -33.51 -0.53
C ALA A 7 -30.84 -33.57 0.95
N ARG A 8 -29.63 -33.10 1.26
CA ARG A 8 -29.14 -32.92 2.62
C ARG A 8 -29.52 -31.52 3.13
N HIS A 9 -30.45 -31.50 4.09
CA HIS A 9 -30.70 -30.38 4.98
C HIS A 9 -29.47 -30.19 5.90
N VAL A 10 -28.89 -28.99 5.93
CA VAL A 10 -27.94 -28.57 6.97
C VAL A 10 -28.60 -27.45 7.77
N ALA A 11 -28.88 -27.74 9.03
CA ALA A 11 -29.41 -26.81 10.01
C ALA A 11 -28.31 -25.84 10.48
N ASN A 12 -28.65 -24.55 10.52
CA ASN A 12 -27.89 -23.51 11.21
C ASN A 12 -28.25 -23.55 12.71
N PRO A 13 -27.28 -23.66 13.64
CA PRO A 13 -27.48 -23.22 14.99
C PRO A 13 -27.02 -21.77 15.15
N HIS A 14 -28.03 -20.94 15.36
CA HIS A 14 -28.03 -19.65 16.03
C HIS A 14 -27.32 -19.76 17.39
N VAL A 15 -26.32 -18.90 17.64
CA VAL A 15 -25.82 -18.61 18.98
C VAL A 15 -25.75 -17.09 19.12
N ASP A 16 -26.81 -16.53 19.71
CA ASP A 16 -26.78 -15.24 20.36
C ASP A 16 -25.72 -15.25 21.44
N ARG A 17 -24.92 -14.19 21.48
CA ARG A 17 -24.06 -13.92 22.62
C ARG A 17 -24.19 -12.45 22.99
N ASP A 18 -25.21 -12.21 23.81
CA ASP A 18 -25.34 -11.02 24.65
C ASP A 18 -24.05 -10.81 25.43
N VAL A 19 -23.41 -9.66 25.21
CA VAL A 19 -22.38 -9.13 26.10
C VAL A 19 -23.00 -7.92 26.79
N THR A 20 -23.47 -8.19 28.01
CA THR A 20 -23.90 -7.22 29.00
C THR A 20 -22.78 -6.21 29.29
N MET A 21 -23.09 -4.93 29.09
CA MET A 21 -22.38 -3.78 29.64
C MET A 21 -22.50 -3.81 31.17
N ALA A 22 -21.36 -3.81 31.87
CA ALA A 22 -21.32 -3.51 33.29
C ALA A 22 -20.62 -2.15 33.48
N ASP A 23 -21.42 -1.17 33.88
CA ASP A 23 -21.01 0.07 34.54
C ASP A 23 -20.13 -0.22 35.75
N ALA A 24 -19.01 0.51 35.86
CA ALA A 24 -18.33 0.73 37.13
C ALA A 24 -17.79 2.16 37.16
N ALA A 25 -18.49 2.95 37.96
CA ALA A 25 -18.21 4.35 38.25
C ALA A 25 -17.00 4.53 39.19
N ALA A 26 -16.44 5.73 39.11
CA ALA A 26 -15.88 6.54 40.20
C ALA A 26 -14.75 5.97 41.06
N GLY A 27 -13.56 6.58 40.94
CA GLY A 27 -12.49 6.49 41.93
C GLY A 27 -11.26 7.31 41.56
N GLU A 28 -11.28 8.61 41.88
CA GLU A 28 -10.07 9.42 42.13
C GLU A 28 -9.89 9.58 43.66
N PRO A 29 -8.82 10.23 44.16
CA PRO A 29 -7.40 9.94 43.99
C PRO A 29 -6.72 9.81 45.37
N SER A 30 -5.50 9.27 45.45
CA SER A 30 -4.67 9.42 46.64
C SER A 30 -3.18 9.46 46.32
N THR A 31 -2.61 10.61 46.66
CA THR A 31 -1.20 10.96 46.79
C THR A 31 -0.46 10.13 47.84
N SER A 32 0.79 9.73 47.57
CA SER A 32 1.91 9.86 48.52
C SER A 32 3.25 9.40 47.95
N ALA A 33 4.14 10.38 47.74
CA ALA A 33 5.55 10.44 48.12
C ALA A 33 6.42 9.16 48.28
N SER A 34 7.59 9.27 47.63
CA SER A 34 8.95 9.11 48.20
C SER A 34 9.85 7.93 47.76
N PRO A 35 11.18 8.15 47.75
CA PRO A 35 12.12 7.54 46.81
C PRO A 35 13.12 6.57 47.48
N SER A 36 13.73 5.64 46.71
CA SER A 36 14.94 4.95 47.17
C SER A 36 15.83 4.42 46.05
N ARG A 37 16.97 5.09 45.89
CA ARG A 37 18.36 4.57 45.96
C ARG A 37 18.76 3.30 45.19
N SER A 38 19.63 3.55 44.20
CA SER A 38 20.95 2.94 43.95
C SER A 38 21.14 1.42 43.91
N ASN A 39 21.54 0.90 42.73
CA ASN A 39 22.67 -0.03 42.63
C ASN A 39 23.18 -0.19 41.17
N PRO A 40 24.41 0.24 40.82
CA PRO A 40 25.07 -0.15 39.59
C PRO A 40 25.94 -1.39 39.84
N ARG A 41 25.51 -2.56 39.35
CA ARG A 41 26.35 -3.77 39.38
C ARG A 41 27.07 -3.91 38.04
N ALA A 42 28.33 -3.49 38.03
CA ALA A 42 29.30 -3.77 36.98
C ALA A 42 29.50 -5.28 36.82
N MET A 43 29.21 -5.82 35.64
CA MET A 43 29.62 -7.17 35.23
C MET A 43 30.72 -7.06 34.17
N LYS A 44 31.97 -7.25 34.60
CA LYS A 44 33.09 -7.66 33.75
C LYS A 44 32.82 -9.10 33.29
N ARG A 45 32.72 -9.35 31.97
CA ARG A 45 32.85 -10.70 31.42
C ARG A 45 34.11 -10.79 30.58
N LYS A 46 34.94 -11.75 30.97
CA LYS A 46 36.20 -12.15 30.33
C LYS A 46 35.90 -12.78 28.98
N ALA A 47 36.63 -12.33 27.96
CA ALA A 47 36.78 -13.06 26.71
C ALA A 47 37.62 -14.31 26.96
N ASN A 48 37.22 -15.44 26.39
CA ASN A 48 38.10 -16.59 26.24
C ASN A 48 37.67 -17.47 25.06
N VAL A 49 38.70 -17.79 24.27
CA VAL A 49 38.99 -19.11 23.68
C VAL A 49 38.49 -19.41 22.26
N MET A 50 39.52 -19.73 21.47
CA MET A 50 39.59 -20.29 20.13
C MET A 50 38.87 -21.63 20.00
N GLY A 51 38.48 -21.98 18.77
CA GLY A 51 38.13 -23.35 18.42
C GLY A 51 37.74 -23.46 16.96
N SER A 52 38.72 -23.78 16.13
CA SER A 52 38.57 -24.37 14.79
C SER A 52 37.57 -25.52 14.82
N GLU A 53 36.78 -25.68 13.76
CA GLU A 53 36.68 -26.92 12.96
C GLU A 53 35.63 -26.73 11.86
N ALA A 54 36.08 -26.92 10.63
CA ALA A 54 35.23 -26.94 9.44
C ALA A 54 34.71 -28.37 9.23
N PRO A 55 33.41 -28.59 8.98
CA PRO A 55 32.95 -29.80 8.34
C PRO A 55 32.80 -29.57 6.83
N ALA A 56 33.61 -30.29 6.08
CA ALA A 56 33.40 -30.58 4.67
C ALA A 56 32.18 -31.50 4.50
N GLY A 57 31.42 -31.27 3.42
CA GLY A 57 30.55 -32.29 2.81
C GLY A 57 29.09 -32.30 3.28
N SER A 58 28.23 -31.55 2.58
CA SER A 58 26.89 -32.06 2.28
C SER A 58 26.37 -31.45 0.98
N ASP A 59 26.55 -32.23 -0.06
CA ASP A 59 25.85 -32.16 -1.33
C ASP A 59 24.35 -32.45 -1.09
N ARG A 60 23.56 -31.39 -1.02
CA ARG A 60 22.11 -31.45 -1.23
C ARG A 60 21.68 -30.23 -2.05
N LEU A 61 21.80 -30.40 -3.37
CA LEU A 61 20.95 -29.76 -4.35
C LEU A 61 19.48 -29.92 -3.95
N ARG A 62 18.99 -28.95 -3.18
CA ARG A 62 17.57 -28.66 -3.02
C ARG A 62 17.41 -27.15 -3.10
N GLU A 63 17.80 -26.60 -4.25
CA GLU A 63 17.43 -25.26 -4.72
C GLU A 63 15.98 -25.23 -5.18
N ASP A 64 15.05 -25.78 -4.40
CA ASP A 64 13.63 -25.76 -4.73
C ASP A 64 12.90 -24.87 -3.75
N ALA A 65 12.67 -23.65 -4.21
CA ALA A 65 11.77 -22.66 -3.63
C ALA A 65 12.05 -22.39 -2.14
N ALA A 66 13.20 -21.77 -1.86
CA ALA A 66 13.26 -20.82 -0.75
C ALA A 66 12.17 -19.77 -1.04
N LEU A 67 10.98 -20.00 -0.48
CA LEU A 67 9.95 -19.00 -0.35
C LEU A 67 10.67 -17.78 0.20
N HIS A 68 10.91 -16.79 -0.66
CA HIS A 68 11.52 -15.52 -0.29
C HIS A 68 10.52 -14.82 0.64
N THR A 69 10.39 -15.31 1.85
CA THR A 69 9.71 -14.66 2.95
C THR A 69 10.67 -13.57 3.34
N THR A 70 10.55 -12.44 2.64
CA THR A 70 11.36 -11.27 2.91
C THR A 70 11.05 -10.88 4.34
N VAL A 71 12.03 -11.06 5.21
CA VAL A 71 11.95 -10.63 6.61
C VAL A 71 11.58 -9.14 6.56
N PRO A 72 10.48 -8.72 7.19
CA PRO A 72 10.05 -7.32 7.17
C PRO A 72 11.20 -6.44 7.65
N LYS A 73 11.68 -5.54 6.79
CA LYS A 73 12.78 -4.65 7.14
C LYS A 73 12.23 -3.39 7.77
N GLU A 74 12.67 -3.10 8.99
CA GLU A 74 12.32 -1.86 9.68
C GLU A 74 13.31 -0.75 9.29
N TYR A 75 12.77 0.41 8.93
CA TYR A 75 13.51 1.59 8.53
C TYR A 75 13.30 2.69 9.56
N GLN A 76 14.36 3.47 9.82
CA GLN A 76 14.31 4.56 10.79
C GLN A 76 13.42 5.72 10.33
N THR A 77 13.33 5.97 9.01
CA THR A 77 12.54 7.06 8.43
C THR A 77 11.77 6.59 7.20
N GLY A 78 10.68 7.31 6.86
CA GLY A 78 9.94 7.08 5.62
C GLY A 78 10.81 7.26 4.37
N GLN A 79 11.68 8.27 4.35
CA GLN A 79 12.61 8.51 3.24
C GLN A 79 13.53 7.31 3.01
N SER A 80 14.12 6.75 4.06
CA SER A 80 14.98 5.55 3.95
C SER A 80 14.22 4.33 3.45
N LEU A 81 12.94 4.17 3.81
CA LEU A 81 12.08 3.13 3.25
C LEU A 81 11.89 3.33 1.74
N PHE A 82 11.57 4.55 1.32
CA PHE A 82 11.35 4.88 -0.09
C PHE A 82 12.63 4.71 -0.93
N ASP A 83 13.78 5.16 -0.44
CA ASP A 83 15.06 4.98 -1.11
C ASP A 83 15.42 3.49 -1.26
N GLY A 84 15.18 2.70 -0.22
CA GLY A 84 15.37 1.25 -0.24
C GLY A 84 14.47 0.56 -1.27
N LEU A 85 13.21 0.99 -1.35
CA LEU A 85 12.25 0.49 -2.32
C LEU A 85 12.65 0.86 -3.76
N SER A 86 12.96 2.13 -4.01
CA SER A 86 13.41 2.63 -5.31
C SER A 86 14.63 1.86 -5.81
N ARG A 87 15.62 1.64 -4.93
CA ARG A 87 16.80 0.83 -5.26
C ARG A 87 16.43 -0.60 -5.64
N GLY A 88 15.51 -1.23 -4.93
CA GLY A 88 15.03 -2.59 -5.24
C GLY A 88 14.33 -2.66 -6.60
N VAL A 89 13.49 -1.67 -6.90
CA VAL A 89 12.78 -1.55 -8.19
C VAL A 89 13.76 -1.32 -9.34
N GLU A 90 14.71 -0.40 -9.18
CA GLU A 90 15.74 -0.11 -10.19
C GLU A 90 16.63 -1.33 -10.44
N THR A 91 17.04 -2.04 -9.39
CA THR A 91 17.83 -3.27 -9.52
C THR A 91 17.09 -4.36 -10.29
N SER A 92 15.79 -4.55 -10.01
CA SER A 92 14.95 -5.49 -10.76
C SER A 92 14.80 -5.07 -12.22
N ARG A 93 14.60 -3.77 -12.48
CA ARG A 93 14.49 -3.24 -13.85
C ARG A 93 15.78 -3.41 -14.66
N ALA A 94 16.93 -3.11 -14.05
CA ALA A 94 18.24 -3.33 -14.68
C ALA A 94 18.50 -4.82 -14.98
N SER A 95 17.98 -5.71 -14.13
CA SER A 95 18.08 -7.16 -14.37
C SER A 95 17.22 -7.62 -15.54
N ARG A 96 16.07 -6.97 -15.79
CA ARG A 96 15.17 -7.31 -16.92
C ARG A 96 15.71 -6.92 -18.29
N THR A 97 16.60 -5.94 -18.37
CA THR A 97 17.23 -5.55 -19.64
C THR A 97 18.34 -6.51 -20.08
N SER A 98 18.78 -7.42 -19.20
CA SER A 98 19.76 -8.44 -19.55
C SER A 98 19.06 -9.65 -20.17
N THR A 99 19.35 -9.93 -21.44
CA THR A 99 18.73 -11.02 -22.22
C THR A 99 19.04 -12.43 -21.69
N ALA A 100 20.04 -12.55 -20.80
CA ALA A 100 20.55 -13.84 -20.33
C ALA A 100 20.00 -14.28 -18.96
N ALA A 101 19.29 -13.40 -18.24
CA ALA A 101 18.84 -13.69 -16.88
C ALA A 101 17.31 -13.83 -16.79
N PRO A 102 16.80 -14.80 -16.00
CA PRO A 102 15.37 -14.87 -15.70
C PRO A 102 14.90 -13.57 -15.04
N ALA A 103 13.72 -13.09 -15.41
CA ALA A 103 13.18 -11.82 -14.94
C ALA A 103 13.15 -11.78 -13.40
N ARG A 104 14.02 -10.97 -12.80
CA ARG A 104 14.06 -10.82 -11.35
C ARG A 104 12.87 -10.06 -10.86
N TYR A 105 12.18 -10.66 -9.92
CA TYR A 105 10.98 -10.08 -9.36
C TYR A 105 11.26 -9.19 -8.15
N VAL A 106 10.50 -8.11 -8.01
CA VAL A 106 10.55 -7.24 -6.83
C VAL A 106 9.72 -7.87 -5.73
N ASN A 107 10.37 -8.33 -4.66
CA ASN A 107 9.72 -8.66 -3.41
C ASN A 107 10.30 -7.75 -2.32
N PHE A 108 9.52 -6.76 -1.92
CA PHE A 108 9.92 -5.77 -0.93
C PHE A 108 8.95 -5.78 0.23
N HIS A 109 9.47 -5.80 1.45
CA HIS A 109 8.68 -5.62 2.65
C HIS A 109 9.43 -4.70 3.60
N GLY A 110 8.90 -3.49 3.76
CA GLY A 110 9.48 -2.46 4.61
C GLY A 110 8.43 -1.85 5.52
N SER A 111 8.86 -1.36 6.68
CA SER A 111 8.03 -0.53 7.53
C SER A 111 8.83 0.55 8.24
N TYR A 112 8.18 1.65 8.61
CA TYR A 112 8.69 2.66 9.53
C TYR A 112 7.58 3.09 10.47
N THR A 113 7.94 3.63 11.63
CA THR A 113 6.98 4.11 12.62
C THR A 113 7.07 5.63 12.73
N ILE A 114 5.92 6.27 12.88
CA ILE A 114 5.77 7.71 13.11
C ILE A 114 4.89 7.96 14.32
N VAL A 115 4.91 9.18 14.84
CA VAL A 115 3.97 9.60 15.88
C VAL A 115 2.55 9.58 15.31
N MET A 116 1.60 9.04 16.09
CA MET A 116 0.19 9.07 15.73
C MET A 116 -0.32 10.50 15.84
N ASP A 117 -0.98 10.96 14.77
CA ASP A 117 -1.68 12.24 14.76
C ASP A 117 -3.18 11.93 14.89
N PRO A 118 -3.86 12.35 15.98
CA PRO A 118 -5.27 12.04 16.20
C PRO A 118 -6.18 12.61 15.11
N ASP A 119 -5.77 13.70 14.44
CA ASP A 119 -6.56 14.36 13.41
C ASP A 119 -6.46 13.64 12.05
N VAL A 120 -5.45 12.76 11.89
CA VAL A 120 -5.20 12.04 10.64
C VAL A 120 -5.58 10.57 10.79
N ARG A 121 -6.83 10.26 10.41
CA ARG A 121 -7.32 8.87 10.32
C ARG A 121 -6.43 8.00 9.43
N GLY A 122 -6.37 6.70 9.74
CA GLY A 122 -5.55 5.71 9.02
C GLY A 122 -5.75 5.73 7.50
N GLU A 123 -6.99 5.89 7.02
CA GLU A 123 -7.30 5.98 5.59
C GLU A 123 -6.60 7.16 4.91
N ARG A 124 -6.72 8.38 5.47
CA ARG A 124 -6.07 9.58 4.95
C ARG A 124 -4.56 9.42 4.92
N ARG A 125 -4.01 8.74 5.92
CA ARG A 125 -2.57 8.48 6.01
C ARG A 125 -2.09 7.50 4.95
N VAL A 126 -2.78 6.38 4.78
CA VAL A 126 -2.49 5.43 3.69
C VAL A 126 -2.56 6.14 2.34
N LYS A 127 -3.56 7.00 2.11
CA LYS A 127 -3.66 7.79 0.87
C LYS A 127 -2.44 8.67 0.64
N ARG A 128 -1.99 9.44 1.65
CA ARG A 128 -0.78 10.27 1.56
C ARG A 128 0.45 9.44 1.22
N VAL A 129 0.67 8.32 1.91
CA VAL A 129 1.80 7.42 1.66
C VAL A 129 1.76 6.83 0.25
N VAL A 130 0.57 6.51 -0.26
CA VAL A 130 0.41 6.04 -1.65
C VAL A 130 0.79 7.13 -2.65
N ASP A 131 0.36 8.37 -2.42
CA ASP A 131 0.70 9.50 -3.29
C ASP A 131 2.20 9.81 -3.25
N GLU A 132 2.84 9.72 -2.08
CA GLU A 132 4.29 9.80 -1.92
C GLU A 132 5.01 8.66 -2.67
N LEU A 133 4.56 7.42 -2.52
CA LEU A 133 5.14 6.25 -3.21
C LEU A 133 5.06 6.37 -4.74
N LYS A 134 3.98 6.96 -5.27
CA LYS A 134 3.85 7.26 -6.70
C LYS A 134 4.89 8.27 -7.16
N GLN A 135 5.20 9.26 -6.33
CA GLN A 135 6.15 10.33 -6.64
C GLN A 135 7.61 9.89 -6.47
N SER A 136 7.96 9.29 -5.33
CA SER A 136 9.34 8.97 -4.95
C SER A 136 9.78 7.57 -5.36
N GLY A 137 8.87 6.58 -5.25
CA GLY A 137 9.15 5.16 -5.45
C GLY A 137 9.25 4.73 -6.91
N LYS A 138 8.88 5.62 -7.86
CA LYS A 138 8.72 5.33 -9.29
C LYS A 138 7.85 4.08 -9.56
N LEU A 139 7.02 3.70 -8.59
CA LEU A 139 6.12 2.56 -8.68
C LEU A 139 4.89 2.95 -9.49
N ARG A 140 4.51 2.09 -10.43
CA ARG A 140 3.27 2.24 -11.18
C ARG A 140 2.16 1.50 -10.45
N PHE A 141 1.26 2.26 -9.84
CA PHE A 141 0.04 1.75 -9.26
C PHE A 141 -1.02 1.61 -10.36
N GLY A 142 -1.72 0.48 -10.38
CA GLY A 142 -2.95 0.34 -11.15
C GLY A 142 -4.06 1.20 -10.54
N ASN A 143 -5.03 1.56 -11.39
CA ASN A 143 -6.19 2.36 -10.95
C ASN A 143 -7.16 1.54 -10.07
N LEU A 144 -7.07 0.21 -10.11
CA LEU A 144 -7.94 -0.71 -9.39
C LEU A 144 -7.35 -1.04 -8.01
N VAL A 145 -8.14 -0.78 -6.97
CA VAL A 145 -7.89 -1.27 -5.61
C VAL A 145 -8.32 -2.73 -5.58
N LYS A 146 -7.39 -3.63 -5.26
CA LYS A 146 -7.65 -5.07 -5.14
C LYS A 146 -8.41 -5.38 -3.85
N ARG A 147 -7.99 -4.75 -2.76
CA ARG A 147 -8.56 -4.96 -1.43
C ARG A 147 -8.38 -3.71 -0.59
N GLU A 148 -9.41 -3.39 0.16
CA GLU A 148 -9.39 -2.39 1.20
C GLU A 148 -9.89 -3.04 2.49
N SER A 149 -9.26 -2.72 3.61
CA SER A 149 -9.67 -3.25 4.91
C SER A 149 -9.35 -2.26 6.01
N GLU A 150 -10.36 -1.96 6.82
CA GLU A 150 -10.15 -1.36 8.12
C GLU A 150 -9.55 -2.40 9.07
N LYS A 151 -8.54 -2.00 9.83
CA LYS A 151 -7.90 -2.84 10.84
C LYS A 151 -8.35 -2.38 12.22
N SER A 152 -8.33 -3.29 13.18
CA SER A 152 -8.62 -2.99 14.59
C SER A 152 -7.86 -1.75 15.08
N ARG A 153 -8.48 -0.95 15.95
CA ARG A 153 -7.91 0.28 16.54
C ARG A 153 -7.64 1.41 15.53
N GLY A 154 -8.49 1.57 14.52
CA GLY A 154 -8.39 2.68 13.57
C GLY A 154 -7.25 2.53 12.55
N GLY A 155 -6.72 1.32 12.41
CA GLY A 155 -5.77 1.00 11.35
C GLY A 155 -6.47 0.92 9.99
N HIS A 156 -5.70 1.09 8.92
CA HIS A 156 -6.19 0.98 7.55
C HIS A 156 -5.20 0.26 6.67
N ALA A 157 -5.67 -0.50 5.69
CA ALA A 157 -4.84 -1.09 4.66
C ALA A 157 -5.50 -1.02 3.29
N ARG A 158 -4.71 -0.68 2.27
CA ARG A 158 -5.10 -0.72 0.87
C ARG A 158 -4.09 -1.52 0.06
N THR A 159 -4.60 -2.43 -0.76
CA THR A 159 -3.82 -3.22 -1.72
C THR A 159 -4.20 -2.81 -3.13
N PHE A 160 -3.20 -2.46 -3.93
CA PHE A 160 -3.32 -2.04 -5.32
C PHE A 160 -2.70 -3.10 -6.23
N TRP A 161 -3.20 -3.20 -7.46
CA TRP A 161 -2.50 -3.94 -8.52
C TRP A 161 -1.27 -3.13 -8.99
N CYS A 162 -0.15 -3.79 -9.32
CA CYS A 162 0.97 -3.11 -9.98
C CYS A 162 0.73 -3.03 -11.49
N ALA A 163 1.05 -1.88 -12.07
CA ALA A 163 0.94 -1.56 -13.49
C ALA A 163 2.33 -1.45 -14.17
N CYS A 164 3.32 -2.19 -13.66
CA CYS A 164 4.73 -2.02 -13.99
C CYS A 164 5.08 -2.54 -15.40
N ASP A 165 4.17 -3.30 -16.03
CA ASP A 165 4.24 -3.80 -17.41
C ASP A 165 3.10 -3.26 -18.30
N SER A 166 2.29 -2.30 -17.82
CA SER A 166 1.28 -1.68 -18.68
C SER A 166 2.00 -0.88 -19.76
N PRO A 167 1.68 -1.09 -21.05
CA PRO A 167 2.19 -0.22 -22.10
C PRO A 167 1.86 1.24 -21.72
N PRO A 168 2.77 2.18 -21.98
CA PRO A 168 2.48 3.58 -21.74
C PRO A 168 1.15 3.92 -22.43
N PRO A 169 0.26 4.69 -21.78
CA PRO A 169 -0.98 5.08 -22.44
C PRO A 169 -0.63 5.71 -23.79
N PRO A 170 -1.34 5.37 -24.87
CA PRO A 170 -1.05 5.93 -26.18
C PRO A 170 -1.01 7.44 -26.00
N GLN A 171 0.16 8.03 -26.28
CA GLN A 171 0.27 9.48 -26.25
C GLN A 171 -0.81 9.97 -27.20
N LYS A 172 -1.76 10.75 -26.68
CA LYS A 172 -2.74 11.42 -27.52
C LYS A 172 -1.91 12.25 -28.49
N HIS A 173 -1.73 11.75 -29.70
CA HIS A 173 -1.09 12.51 -30.77
C HIS A 173 -1.79 13.86 -30.76
N PRO A 174 -1.05 14.98 -30.64
CA PRO A 174 -1.67 16.29 -30.67
C PRO A 174 -2.52 16.30 -31.93
N SER A 175 -3.84 16.37 -31.73
CA SER A 175 -4.78 16.50 -32.83
C SER A 175 -4.26 17.66 -33.66
N PRO A 176 -3.96 17.46 -34.96
CA PRO A 176 -3.35 18.49 -35.77
C PRO A 176 -4.24 19.73 -35.67
N SER A 177 -3.70 20.76 -35.03
CA SER A 177 -4.39 22.05 -34.91
C SER A 177 -4.83 22.44 -36.32
N PRO A 178 -6.10 22.82 -36.55
CA PRO A 178 -6.50 23.32 -37.85
C PRO A 178 -5.63 24.54 -38.16
N THR A 179 -4.78 24.39 -39.19
CA THR A 179 -3.98 25.46 -39.77
C THR A 179 -4.94 26.51 -40.34
N THR A 180 -5.31 27.50 -39.54
CA THR A 180 -5.81 28.78 -40.06
C THR A 180 -4.63 29.51 -40.69
N ARG A 181 -4.59 29.46 -42.02
CA ARG A 181 -3.81 30.35 -42.86
C ARG A 181 -4.39 31.77 -42.80
N ASP A 182 -3.48 32.75 -42.92
CA ASP A 182 -3.67 34.15 -43.34
C ASP A 182 -4.40 35.08 -42.34
N ALA A 183 -4.01 36.34 -42.08
CA ALA A 183 -2.99 37.21 -42.67
C ALA A 183 -2.66 38.41 -41.72
N SER A 184 -1.55 39.08 -42.04
CA SER A 184 -1.30 40.53 -41.92
C SER A 184 -0.70 41.10 -40.62
N PRO A 185 0.42 41.87 -40.71
CA PRO A 185 0.92 42.72 -39.64
C PRO A 185 0.38 44.16 -39.79
N SER A 186 -0.11 44.75 -38.71
CA SER A 186 -0.17 46.22 -38.61
C SER A 186 -0.08 46.70 -37.17
N ALA A 187 0.60 47.84 -37.03
CA ALA A 187 1.20 48.37 -35.82
C ALA A 187 0.21 48.96 -34.81
N ALA A 188 0.71 49.08 -33.58
CA ALA A 188 0.45 50.04 -32.49
C ALA A 188 -0.91 50.77 -32.41
N ILE A 189 -1.48 50.83 -31.19
CA ILE A 189 -1.66 52.04 -30.35
C ILE A 189 -2.55 51.66 -29.15
N ALA A 190 -2.26 52.28 -27.99
CA ALA A 190 -2.99 52.18 -26.73
C ALA A 190 -4.46 52.65 -26.83
N SER A 191 -5.35 52.12 -25.98
CA SER A 191 -6.29 52.90 -25.14
C SER A 191 -7.42 52.01 -24.58
N SER A 192 -7.60 52.09 -23.26
CA SER A 192 -8.86 52.23 -22.51
C SER A 192 -10.13 51.47 -22.90
N GLN A 193 -10.64 50.78 -21.88
CA GLN A 193 -12.05 50.66 -21.48
C GLN A 193 -13.05 49.78 -22.27
N ALA A 194 -13.89 49.15 -21.43
CA ALA A 194 -15.29 48.76 -21.64
C ALA A 194 -15.60 47.39 -22.26
N GLY A 195 -16.18 46.54 -21.41
CA GLY A 195 -17.39 45.79 -21.79
C GLY A 195 -17.19 44.48 -22.55
N ALA A 196 -16.48 43.51 -21.97
CA ALA A 196 -16.53 42.14 -22.47
C ALA A 196 -17.91 41.51 -22.15
N LEU A 197 -18.78 41.55 -23.15
CA LEU A 197 -20.04 40.82 -23.22
C LEU A 197 -19.76 39.31 -23.09
N LEU A 198 -19.87 38.77 -21.88
CA LEU A 198 -19.77 37.34 -21.58
C LEU A 198 -20.91 36.58 -22.29
N LYS A 199 -20.68 36.17 -23.53
CA LYS A 199 -21.43 35.09 -24.19
C LYS A 199 -21.12 33.79 -23.43
N ARG A 200 -21.87 33.60 -22.35
CA ARG A 200 -21.91 32.39 -21.51
C ARG A 200 -22.53 31.27 -22.35
N THR A 201 -21.71 30.51 -23.06
CA THR A 201 -22.14 29.30 -23.76
C THR A 201 -22.55 28.24 -22.72
N GLN A 202 -23.83 27.88 -22.73
CA GLN A 202 -24.47 26.95 -21.78
C GLN A 202 -24.06 25.46 -21.93
N SER A 203 -23.03 25.12 -22.70
CA SER A 203 -22.75 23.72 -23.04
C SER A 203 -21.95 22.92 -21.99
N THR A 204 -21.51 23.53 -20.88
CA THR A 204 -20.63 22.87 -19.90
C THR A 204 -21.34 22.21 -18.71
N LEU A 205 -22.67 22.36 -18.57
CA LEU A 205 -23.41 21.79 -17.42
C LEU A 205 -23.87 20.34 -17.63
N VAL A 206 -24.02 19.87 -18.87
CA VAL A 206 -24.49 18.50 -19.14
C VAL A 206 -23.41 17.45 -18.84
N GLY A 207 -22.13 17.82 -18.93
CA GLY A 207 -21.01 16.90 -18.66
C GLY A 207 -20.85 16.49 -17.19
N TRP A 208 -21.43 17.24 -16.24
CA TRP A 208 -21.32 16.93 -14.80
C TRP A 208 -22.42 15.99 -14.32
N LEU A 209 -23.63 16.04 -14.90
CA LEU A 209 -24.73 15.14 -14.54
C LEU A 209 -24.55 13.71 -15.06
N ALA A 210 -23.86 13.51 -16.17
CA ALA A 210 -23.62 12.18 -16.73
C ALA A 210 -22.54 11.38 -15.97
N LYS A 211 -21.83 11.97 -15.01
CA LYS A 211 -20.63 11.37 -14.40
C LYS A 211 -20.81 10.81 -12.98
N SER A 212 -22.00 10.92 -12.40
CA SER A 212 -22.27 10.48 -11.02
C SER A 212 -23.06 9.18 -10.89
N GLN A 213 -23.43 8.52 -12.00
CA GLN A 213 -24.15 7.24 -11.95
C GLN A 213 -23.30 6.07 -12.43
N SER A 214 -22.11 5.88 -11.85
CA SER A 214 -21.49 4.56 -11.81
C SER A 214 -22.21 3.69 -10.78
N LYS A 215 -23.42 3.29 -11.18
CA LYS A 215 -24.17 2.08 -10.83
C LYS A 215 -23.42 1.13 -9.88
N GLU A 216 -23.70 1.25 -8.58
CA GLU A 216 -23.59 0.15 -7.61
C GLU A 216 -24.60 -0.93 -8.05
N LYS A 217 -24.17 -1.83 -8.94
CA LYS A 217 -24.95 -2.99 -9.35
C LYS A 217 -24.66 -4.09 -8.33
N SER A 218 -25.52 -4.18 -7.32
CA SER A 218 -25.66 -5.39 -6.49
C SER A 218 -26.15 -6.53 -7.39
N GLY A 219 -25.32 -7.55 -7.57
CA GLY A 219 -25.68 -8.72 -8.36
C GLY A 219 -24.47 -9.48 -8.83
N ASP A 220 -24.17 -10.54 -8.08
CA ASP A 220 -23.14 -11.56 -8.35
C ASP A 220 -21.71 -11.01 -8.36
N GLU A 221 -21.00 -11.25 -7.25
CA GLU A 221 -19.64 -10.76 -6.98
C GLU A 221 -18.63 -11.51 -7.87
N ALA A 222 -18.68 -11.23 -9.17
CA ALA A 222 -17.62 -11.59 -10.10
C ALA A 222 -16.34 -10.93 -9.61
N LEU A 223 -15.41 -11.75 -9.14
CA LEU A 223 -14.10 -11.30 -8.66
C LEU A 223 -13.49 -10.33 -9.68
N PRO A 224 -13.01 -9.14 -9.24
CA PRO A 224 -12.49 -8.13 -10.15
C PRO A 224 -11.37 -8.73 -10.99
N VAL A 225 -11.61 -8.86 -12.30
CA VAL A 225 -10.63 -9.38 -13.26
C VAL A 225 -9.37 -8.52 -13.14
N PRO A 226 -8.19 -9.12 -12.93
CA PRO A 226 -6.97 -8.37 -12.75
C PRO A 226 -6.69 -7.51 -13.99
N PRO A 227 -6.34 -6.23 -13.84
CA PRO A 227 -6.01 -5.38 -14.97
C PRO A 227 -4.77 -5.89 -15.72
N PRO A 228 -4.62 -5.54 -17.01
CA PRO A 228 -3.40 -5.84 -17.75
C PRO A 228 -2.18 -5.27 -17.01
N GLY A 229 -1.25 -6.13 -16.62
CA GLY A 229 -0.09 -5.80 -15.79
C GLY A 229 0.70 -7.04 -15.41
N CYS A 230 1.69 -6.89 -14.53
CA CYS A 230 2.57 -8.01 -14.14
C CYS A 230 1.91 -8.98 -13.15
N GLY A 231 0.61 -8.78 -12.83
CA GLY A 231 -0.12 -9.52 -11.80
C GLY A 231 0.33 -9.23 -10.36
N GLY A 232 1.35 -8.39 -10.16
CA GLY A 232 1.88 -8.05 -8.85
C GLY A 232 0.96 -7.16 -8.04
N THR A 233 1.24 -7.05 -6.73
CA THR A 233 0.46 -6.20 -5.82
C THR A 233 1.33 -5.30 -4.97
N ILE A 234 0.79 -4.14 -4.60
CA ILE A 234 1.39 -3.17 -3.69
C ILE A 234 0.41 -2.95 -2.54
N THR A 235 0.78 -3.36 -1.34
CA THR A 235 -0.02 -3.16 -0.12
C THR A 235 0.61 -2.09 0.74
N VAL A 236 -0.20 -1.11 1.14
CA VAL A 236 0.17 -0.06 2.09
C VAL A 236 -0.77 -0.18 3.28
N SER A 237 -0.22 -0.22 4.49
CA SER A 237 -1.04 -0.21 5.71
C SER A 237 -0.50 0.72 6.76
N ALA A 238 -1.41 1.35 7.50
CA ALA A 238 -1.14 2.16 8.67
C ALA A 238 -1.84 1.51 9.87
N VAL A 239 -1.09 1.11 10.89
CA VAL A 239 -1.62 0.44 12.08
C VAL A 239 -1.05 1.13 13.32
N THR A 240 -1.85 1.30 14.36
CA THR A 240 -1.38 1.82 15.65
C THR A 240 -0.21 0.97 16.15
N ASP A 241 0.82 1.63 16.65
CA ASP A 241 2.07 1.00 17.07
C ASP A 241 2.49 1.49 18.45
N PHE A 242 2.65 0.54 19.36
CA PHE A 242 3.10 0.78 20.74
C PHE A 242 4.62 0.63 20.90
N SER A 243 5.33 0.22 19.84
CA SER A 243 6.79 0.10 19.86
C SER A 243 7.53 1.42 19.65
N HIS A 244 6.80 2.51 19.40
CA HIS A 244 7.37 3.84 19.24
C HIS A 244 8.15 4.25 20.51
N PRO A 245 9.35 4.86 20.40
CA PRO A 245 10.17 5.20 21.55
C PRO A 245 9.48 6.15 22.54
N LEU A 246 8.56 6.99 22.04
CA LEU A 246 7.74 7.88 22.87
C LEU A 246 6.52 7.20 23.51
N GLY A 247 6.29 5.91 23.25
CA GLY A 247 5.20 5.15 23.86
C GLY A 247 5.27 5.12 25.39
N ARG A 248 6.48 5.21 25.96
CA ARG A 248 6.69 5.33 27.43
C ARG A 248 6.14 6.64 28.01
N MET A 249 5.93 7.65 27.18
CA MET A 249 5.37 8.95 27.56
C MET A 249 3.87 9.03 27.27
N GLY A 250 3.22 7.91 26.92
CA GLY A 250 1.80 7.88 26.55
C GLY A 250 1.51 8.41 25.14
N ILE A 251 2.54 8.70 24.34
CA ILE A 251 2.37 9.13 22.95
C ILE A 251 2.31 7.88 22.06
N GLU A 252 1.12 7.60 21.52
CA GLU A 252 0.92 6.48 20.62
C GLU A 252 1.65 6.71 19.28
N GLY A 253 2.24 5.64 18.75
CA GLY A 253 2.82 5.62 17.42
C GLY A 253 1.86 5.03 16.39
N GLN A 254 2.28 5.09 15.14
CA GLN A 254 1.63 4.44 14.02
C GLN A 254 2.68 3.88 13.08
N LYS A 255 2.59 2.58 12.81
CA LYS A 255 3.46 1.86 11.89
C LYS A 255 2.88 1.91 10.49
N ILE A 256 3.68 2.43 9.57
CA ILE A 256 3.43 2.40 8.13
C ILE A 256 4.21 1.24 7.54
N ALA A 257 3.51 0.29 6.93
CA ALA A 257 4.11 -0.86 6.26
C ALA A 257 3.78 -0.85 4.77
N VAL A 258 4.81 -1.07 3.95
CA VAL A 258 4.73 -1.15 2.49
C VAL A 258 5.23 -2.53 2.07
N ARG A 259 4.41 -3.24 1.30
CA ARG A 259 4.70 -4.58 0.78
C ARG A 259 4.48 -4.59 -0.72
N VAL A 260 5.51 -4.94 -1.49
CA VAL A 260 5.46 -5.05 -2.95
C VAL A 260 5.80 -6.48 -3.32
N GLU A 261 4.93 -7.13 -4.08
CA GLU A 261 5.11 -8.53 -4.50
C GLU A 261 4.93 -8.66 -6.01
N HIS A 262 6.05 -8.87 -6.72
CA HIS A 262 6.11 -9.26 -8.13
C HIS A 262 6.70 -10.69 -8.27
N PRO A 263 6.38 -11.43 -9.36
CA PRO A 263 5.10 -11.25 -10.06
C PRO A 263 4.02 -11.63 -9.03
N GLY A 264 2.73 -11.50 -9.33
CA GLY A 264 1.73 -12.09 -8.43
C GLY A 264 2.11 -13.56 -8.18
N ARG A 265 2.50 -13.93 -6.96
CA ARG A 265 2.65 -15.35 -6.61
C ARG A 265 1.29 -15.97 -6.91
N ASP A 266 1.29 -16.96 -7.78
CA ASP A 266 0.15 -17.77 -8.24
C ASP A 266 -0.52 -17.39 -9.58
N PHE A 267 0.24 -17.37 -10.67
CA PHE A 267 -0.35 -17.81 -11.95
C PHE A 267 -0.58 -19.34 -11.99
N LYS A 268 0.12 -20.13 -11.17
CA LYS A 268 -0.03 -21.59 -11.14
C LYS A 268 -1.30 -22.08 -10.41
N ARG A 269 -1.83 -21.37 -9.39
CA ARG A 269 -3.09 -21.79 -8.73
C ARG A 269 -4.36 -21.34 -9.44
N VAL A 270 -4.29 -20.34 -10.33
CA VAL A 270 -5.47 -19.83 -11.05
C VAL A 270 -5.80 -20.70 -12.27
N LEU A 271 -4.84 -21.48 -12.80
CA LEU A 271 -5.04 -22.37 -13.95
C LEU A 271 -5.37 -23.83 -13.55
N GLU A 272 -5.48 -24.14 -12.27
CA GLU A 272 -5.89 -25.47 -11.76
C GLU A 272 -7.35 -25.52 -11.30
N TRP A 273 -8.18 -24.53 -11.68
CA TRP A 273 -9.62 -24.52 -11.45
C TRP A 273 -10.38 -24.53 -12.78
#